data_AF-A0A7Y1MTH2-F1
#
_entry.id   AF-A0A7Y1MTH2-F1
#
_cell.length_a   1.000
_cell.length_b   1.000
_cell.length_c   1.000
_cell.angle_alpha   90.00
_cell.angle_beta   90.00
_cell.angle_gamma   90.00
#
_symmetry.space_group_name_H-M   'P 1'
#
loop_
_entity.id
_entity.type
_entity.pdbx_description
1 polymer ?
#
loop_
_entity_poly.entity_id
_entity_poly.type
_entity_poly.pdbx_seq_one_letter_code
_entity_poly.pdbx_strand_id
1 'polypeptide(L)'
;MINPVFVYIAVWGLVLFLYSLGLTSNLVDFSLVGVILIVLNLLSILLIFFFLGGGGKQKSRSEDDWFFQDTVRRFLKFVILVWMSGTFAEIIYSGGFPLYWKLIGDTRLYTEFGIPSFHGIMNAFYLQALSMACYLFLKFRRFKFLFLIVVLLFWPIFMLGRGILLGGLLQMACVLFLLTRLNAKKIFALTLGLIGVIIAFGYIGDLRQTANPFSYLVTGQTAEVFSVLPSGFLWFYVYLTAGLSNLFHNIDSLAPAGGLSYTFSNMLPSIVRSYFEIGARNDLFVFVDPNLNTSTIYAGAVSDLGPVGGFFAVLIVQLVCCYAYILSLKGKPWGIFAYTVAFQILTFSIFYDMFFLLPTLFQFAICFLLYVYCFFRRRSMRLISPSLEN
;
A
#
# COMPACT_ATOMS: atom_id res chain seq x y z
N MET A 1 2.25 15.97 -12.11
CA MET A 1 2.02 14.53 -11.85
C MET A 1 2.39 14.28 -10.41
N ILE A 2 1.70 13.37 -9.74
CA ILE A 2 2.03 13.03 -8.36
C ILE A 2 3.34 12.23 -8.39
N ASN A 3 4.39 12.83 -7.85
CA ASN A 3 5.74 12.26 -7.79
C ASN A 3 5.97 11.68 -6.38
N PRO A 4 6.93 10.74 -6.20
CA PRO A 4 7.16 10.07 -4.92
C PRO A 4 7.52 11.03 -3.79
N VAL A 5 8.26 12.11 -4.08
CA VAL A 5 8.61 13.17 -3.11
C VAL A 5 7.36 13.79 -2.51
N PHE A 6 6.43 14.24 -3.35
CA PHE A 6 5.19 14.85 -2.91
C PHE A 6 4.36 13.89 -2.06
N VAL A 7 4.24 12.62 -2.47
CA VAL A 7 3.47 11.62 -1.71
C VAL A 7 4.05 11.43 -0.32
N TYR A 8 5.36 11.20 -0.23
CA TYR A 8 6.03 10.93 1.03
C TYR A 8 6.00 12.16 1.96
N ILE A 9 6.34 13.35 1.45
CA ILE A 9 6.30 14.60 2.22
C ILE A 9 4.87 14.94 2.65
N ALA A 10 3.88 14.79 1.78
CA ALA A 10 2.49 15.12 2.12
C ALA A 10 1.94 14.20 3.22
N VAL A 11 2.22 12.89 3.13
CA VAL A 11 1.73 11.90 4.10
C VAL A 11 2.41 12.10 5.46
N TRP A 12 3.74 12.17 5.50
CA TRP A 12 4.47 12.38 6.77
C TRP A 12 4.26 13.78 7.34
N GLY A 13 4.20 14.81 6.49
CA GLY A 13 3.89 16.17 6.90
C GLY A 13 2.48 16.30 7.51
N LEU A 14 1.48 15.64 6.91
CA LEU A 14 0.13 15.58 7.47
C LEU A 14 0.13 14.91 8.84
N VAL A 15 0.79 13.77 8.99
CA VAL A 15 0.84 13.06 10.28
C VAL A 15 1.56 13.88 11.34
N LEU A 16 2.71 14.49 11.03
CA LEU A 16 3.43 15.37 11.96
C LEU A 16 2.58 16.57 12.39
N PHE A 17 1.86 17.17 11.45
CA PHE A 17 0.93 18.26 11.74
C PHE A 17 -0.20 17.79 12.68
N LEU A 18 -0.88 16.69 12.35
CA LEU A 18 -1.96 16.15 13.19
C LEU A 18 -1.45 15.76 14.58
N TYR A 19 -0.25 15.16 14.65
CA TYR A 19 0.40 14.79 15.91
C TYR A 19 0.67 16.02 16.78
N SER A 20 1.13 17.13 16.19
CA SER A 20 1.40 18.37 16.94
C SER A 20 0.16 19.02 17.56
N LEU A 21 -1.05 18.61 17.14
CA LEU A 21 -2.29 19.10 17.76
C LEU A 21 -2.56 18.48 19.13
N GLY A 22 -1.93 17.34 19.46
CA GLY A 22 -2.02 16.74 20.80
C GLY A 22 -3.44 16.37 21.25
N LEU A 23 -4.34 16.02 20.31
CA LEU A 23 -5.78 15.94 20.62
C LEU A 23 -6.20 14.67 21.38
N THR A 24 -5.31 13.68 21.52
CA THR A 24 -5.61 12.41 22.19
C THR A 24 -4.54 12.04 23.22
N SER A 25 -4.96 11.37 24.30
CA SER A 25 -4.10 11.07 25.45
C SER A 25 -3.07 9.97 25.21
N ASN A 26 -3.17 9.22 24.11
CA ASN A 26 -2.19 8.19 23.71
C ASN A 26 -0.95 8.76 23.00
N LEU A 27 -0.87 10.07 22.80
CA LEU A 27 0.27 10.71 22.15
C LEU A 27 1.34 10.99 23.20
N VAL A 28 2.53 10.43 22.98
CA VAL A 28 3.72 10.73 23.80
C VAL A 28 4.40 12.01 23.32
N ASP A 29 5.30 12.55 24.14
CA ASP A 29 6.09 13.71 23.73
C ASP A 29 6.95 13.42 22.49
N PHE A 30 7.29 14.49 21.76
CA PHE A 30 8.16 14.36 20.60
C PHE A 30 9.55 13.86 21.01
N SER A 31 9.98 12.76 20.37
CA SER A 31 11.37 12.32 20.44
C SER A 31 12.23 13.11 19.46
N LEU A 32 13.31 13.73 19.95
CA LEU A 32 14.27 14.44 19.10
C LEU A 32 14.90 13.51 18.07
N VAL A 33 15.27 12.29 18.48
CA VAL A 33 15.87 11.27 17.59
C VAL A 33 14.88 10.86 16.52
N GLY A 34 13.62 10.62 16.89
CA GLY A 34 12.56 10.28 15.94
C GLY A 34 12.27 11.39 14.94
N VAL A 35 12.21 12.65 15.39
CA VAL A 35 12.03 13.80 14.49
C VAL A 35 13.20 13.95 13.53
N ILE A 36 14.45 13.84 14.01
CA ILE A 36 15.65 13.89 13.16
C ILE A 36 15.60 12.78 12.12
N LEU A 37 15.27 11.55 12.51
CA LEU A 37 15.14 10.41 11.60
C LEU A 37 14.14 10.70 10.47
N ILE A 38 12.95 11.22 10.81
CA ILE A 38 11.92 11.54 9.82
C ILE A 38 12.40 12.65 8.90
N VAL A 39 12.94 13.75 9.44
CA VAL A 39 13.44 14.89 8.65
C VAL A 39 14.55 14.48 7.71
N LEU A 40 15.51 13.66 8.16
CA LEU A 40 16.56 13.12 7.30
C LEU A 40 15.99 12.28 6.16
N ASN A 41 14.93 11.51 6.41
CA ASN A 41 14.26 10.74 5.35
C ASN A 41 13.43 11.62 4.39
N LEU A 42 12.86 12.72 4.86
CA LEU A 42 12.22 13.71 3.99
C LEU A 42 13.26 14.38 3.06
N LEU A 43 14.47 14.63 3.57
CA LEU A 43 15.58 15.14 2.77
C LEU A 43 16.15 14.08 1.82
N SER A 44 16.30 12.83 2.26
CA SER A 44 16.86 11.77 1.40
C SER A 44 15.98 11.49 0.18
N ILE A 45 14.65 11.48 0.31
CA ILE A 45 13.79 11.26 -0.86
C ILE A 45 13.92 12.39 -1.89
N LEU A 46 14.10 13.64 -1.43
CA LEU A 46 14.37 14.78 -2.30
C LEU A 46 15.69 14.57 -3.05
N LEU A 47 16.76 14.25 -2.32
CA LEU A 47 18.09 14.03 -2.89
C LEU A 47 18.10 12.88 -3.91
N ILE A 48 17.52 11.74 -3.56
CA ILE A 48 17.38 10.57 -4.44
C ILE A 48 16.63 10.95 -5.71
N PHE A 49 15.52 11.66 -5.57
CA PHE A 49 14.69 12.05 -6.70
C PHE A 49 15.46 12.94 -7.67
N PHE A 50 16.21 13.93 -7.17
CA PHE A 50 17.04 14.78 -8.03
C PHE A 50 18.22 14.02 -8.62
N PHE A 51 18.91 13.18 -7.84
CA PHE A 51 20.04 12.38 -8.29
C PHE A 51 19.68 11.42 -9.43
N LEU A 52 18.50 10.79 -9.36
CA LEU A 52 18.01 9.91 -10.41
C LEU A 52 17.39 10.66 -11.61
N GLY A 53 17.40 12.00 -11.62
CA GLY A 53 16.90 12.82 -12.73
C GLY A 53 15.38 13.01 -12.74
N GLY A 54 14.74 13.10 -11.56
CA GLY A 54 13.29 13.22 -11.37
C GLY A 54 12.59 14.41 -12.03
N GLY A 55 13.33 15.33 -12.66
CA GLY A 55 12.80 16.43 -13.48
C GLY A 55 12.47 16.06 -14.94
N GLY A 56 12.71 14.82 -15.36
CA GLY A 56 12.43 14.37 -16.72
C GLY A 56 10.97 14.57 -17.12
N LYS A 57 10.71 15.25 -18.24
CA LYS A 57 9.35 15.32 -18.82
C LYS A 57 8.94 13.93 -19.28
N GLN A 58 7.68 13.57 -19.03
CA GLN A 58 7.08 12.36 -19.60
C GLN A 58 7.31 12.41 -21.11
N LYS A 59 8.03 11.42 -21.66
CA LYS A 59 8.23 11.35 -23.11
C LYS A 59 6.85 11.27 -23.76
N SER A 60 6.65 12.05 -24.83
CA SER A 60 5.45 11.98 -25.66
C SER A 60 5.18 10.51 -26.00
N ARG A 61 3.95 10.06 -25.74
CA ARG A 61 3.53 8.66 -25.96
C ARG A 61 3.72 8.35 -27.45
N SER A 62 4.79 7.62 -27.80
CA SER A 62 5.13 7.28 -29.19
C SER A 62 4.36 6.05 -29.69
N GLU A 63 4.47 5.83 -31.00
CA GLU A 63 3.82 4.87 -31.92
C GLU A 63 3.56 3.42 -31.44
N ASP A 64 4.15 2.99 -30.31
CA ASP A 64 4.01 1.64 -29.74
C ASP A 64 2.79 1.48 -28.80
N ASP A 65 1.92 2.48 -28.61
CA ASP A 65 0.86 2.44 -27.57
C ASP A 65 -0.12 1.26 -27.78
N TRP A 66 -0.44 0.91 -29.03
CA TRP A 66 -1.30 -0.25 -29.33
C TRP A 66 -0.66 -1.58 -28.89
N PHE A 67 0.66 -1.73 -29.10
CA PHE A 67 1.41 -2.94 -28.77
C PHE A 67 1.44 -3.15 -27.26
N PHE A 68 1.70 -2.08 -26.50
CA PHE A 68 1.69 -2.14 -25.05
C PHE A 68 0.29 -2.46 -24.50
N GLN A 69 -0.75 -1.81 -25.03
CA GLN A 69 -2.12 -2.08 -24.61
C GLN A 69 -2.54 -3.54 -24.86
N ASP A 70 -2.23 -4.11 -26.03
CA ASP A 70 -2.52 -5.51 -26.32
C ASP A 70 -1.69 -6.47 -25.46
N THR A 71 -0.42 -6.13 -25.20
CA THR A 71 0.46 -6.93 -24.33
C THR A 71 -0.10 -7.00 -22.91
N VAL A 72 -0.48 -5.85 -22.34
CA VAL A 72 -1.12 -5.78 -21.02
C VAL A 72 -2.44 -6.54 -21.01
N ARG A 73 -3.26 -6.42 -22.06
CA ARG A 73 -4.54 -7.14 -22.15
C ARG A 73 -4.34 -8.66 -22.13
N ARG A 74 -3.34 -9.19 -22.85
CA ARG A 74 -3.02 -10.63 -22.86
C ARG A 74 -2.46 -11.09 -21.52
N PHE A 75 -1.51 -10.32 -20.97
CA PHE A 75 -0.91 -10.63 -19.69
C PHE A 75 -1.92 -10.58 -18.53
N LEU A 76 -2.88 -9.64 -18.57
CA LEU A 76 -3.98 -9.57 -17.60
C LEU A 76 -4.80 -10.86 -17.57
N LYS A 77 -5.04 -11.50 -18.73
CA LYS A 77 -5.76 -12.80 -18.75
C LYS A 77 -4.98 -13.86 -17.98
N PHE A 78 -3.66 -13.91 -18.14
CA PHE A 78 -2.80 -14.81 -17.40
C PHE A 78 -2.84 -14.50 -15.89
N VAL A 79 -2.70 -13.22 -15.50
CA VAL A 79 -2.76 -12.80 -14.09
C VAL A 79 -4.11 -13.17 -13.46
N ILE A 80 -5.23 -12.91 -14.14
CA ILE A 80 -6.57 -13.30 -13.67
C ILE A 80 -6.70 -14.81 -13.57
N LEU A 81 -6.21 -15.57 -14.55
CA LEU A 81 -6.28 -17.02 -14.53
C LEU A 81 -5.54 -17.58 -13.31
N VAL A 82 -4.32 -17.12 -13.06
CA VAL A 82 -3.53 -17.54 -11.88
C VAL A 82 -4.24 -17.15 -10.58
N TRP A 83 -4.73 -15.91 -10.48
CA TRP A 83 -5.46 -15.44 -9.31
C TRP A 83 -6.73 -16.26 -9.04
N MET A 84 -7.55 -16.50 -10.06
CA MET A 84 -8.79 -17.28 -9.93
C MET A 84 -8.49 -18.73 -9.52
N SER A 85 -7.54 -19.37 -10.19
CA SER A 85 -7.16 -20.75 -9.87
C SER A 85 -6.61 -20.89 -8.46
N GLY A 86 -5.74 -19.96 -8.04
CA GLY A 86 -5.19 -19.98 -6.70
C GLY A 86 -6.25 -19.65 -5.64
N THR A 87 -7.06 -18.62 -5.85
CA THR A 87 -8.17 -18.28 -4.94
C THR A 87 -9.16 -19.44 -4.78
N PHE A 88 -9.47 -20.16 -5.86
CA PHE A 88 -10.31 -21.34 -5.79
C PHE A 88 -9.67 -22.45 -4.95
N ALA A 89 -8.36 -22.68 -5.08
CA ALA A 89 -7.63 -23.60 -4.23
C ALA A 89 -7.66 -23.17 -2.75
N GLU A 90 -7.56 -21.87 -2.45
CA GLU A 90 -7.67 -21.34 -1.09
C GLU A 90 -9.06 -21.56 -0.48
N ILE A 91 -10.12 -21.38 -1.26
CA ILE A 91 -11.50 -21.61 -0.82
C ILE A 91 -11.72 -23.10 -0.51
N ILE A 92 -11.20 -24.00 -1.35
CA ILE A 92 -11.27 -25.45 -1.09
C ILE A 92 -10.48 -25.80 0.17
N TYR A 93 -9.23 -25.36 0.27
CA TYR A 93 -8.35 -25.64 1.41
C TYR A 93 -8.96 -25.14 2.72
N SER A 94 -9.50 -23.93 2.71
CA SER A 94 -10.08 -23.30 3.90
C SER A 94 -11.51 -23.77 4.16
N GLY A 95 -12.14 -24.56 3.29
CA GLY A 95 -13.54 -24.97 3.43
C GLY A 95 -14.52 -23.77 3.44
N GLY A 96 -14.29 -22.79 2.57
CA GLY A 96 -15.11 -21.57 2.43
C GLY A 96 -14.28 -20.28 2.42
N PHE A 97 -14.94 -19.14 2.63
CA PHE A 97 -14.32 -17.81 2.71
C PHE A 97 -14.92 -17.00 3.89
N PRO A 98 -14.26 -15.95 4.38
CA PRO A 98 -14.64 -15.27 5.63
C PRO A 98 -16.08 -14.78 5.71
N LEU A 99 -16.62 -14.16 4.65
CA LEU A 99 -18.01 -13.73 4.66
C LEU A 99 -18.97 -14.92 4.74
N TYR A 100 -18.69 -16.02 4.04
CA TYR A 100 -19.49 -17.24 4.12
C TYR A 100 -19.49 -17.80 5.55
N TRP A 101 -18.31 -17.90 6.18
CA TRP A 101 -18.18 -18.32 7.59
C TRP A 101 -19.02 -17.46 8.52
N LYS A 102 -19.00 -16.14 8.32
CA LYS A 102 -19.80 -15.24 9.14
C LYS A 102 -21.31 -15.42 8.95
N LEU A 103 -21.76 -15.76 7.75
CA LEU A 103 -23.17 -16.00 7.44
C LEU A 103 -23.70 -17.31 8.03
N ILE A 104 -22.86 -18.36 8.09
CA ILE A 104 -23.23 -19.65 8.68
C ILE A 104 -23.00 -19.72 10.20
N GLY A 105 -22.51 -18.65 10.82
CA GLY A 105 -22.24 -18.60 12.26
C GLY A 105 -20.97 -19.34 12.70
N ASP A 106 -20.03 -19.57 11.79
CA ASP A 106 -18.75 -20.22 12.08
C ASP A 106 -17.84 -19.28 12.91
N THR A 107 -17.06 -19.85 13.83
CA THR A 107 -16.20 -19.13 14.78
C THR A 107 -14.86 -18.72 14.21
N ARG A 108 -14.47 -19.23 13.03
CA ARG A 108 -13.18 -18.92 12.40
C ARG A 108 -13.01 -17.44 12.12
N LEU A 109 -11.82 -16.92 12.40
CA LEU A 109 -11.46 -15.55 12.10
C LEU A 109 -11.13 -15.36 10.62
N TYR A 110 -11.32 -14.14 10.10
CA TYR A 110 -10.95 -13.82 8.72
C TYR A 110 -9.45 -13.98 8.45
N THR A 111 -8.62 -13.90 9.49
CA THR A 111 -7.16 -14.09 9.43
C THR A 111 -6.76 -15.55 9.23
N GLU A 112 -7.68 -16.49 9.42
CA GLU A 112 -7.47 -17.93 9.23
C GLU A 112 -7.71 -18.37 7.79
N PHE A 113 -8.16 -17.47 6.91
CA PHE A 113 -8.36 -17.79 5.50
C PHE A 113 -7.05 -17.85 4.72
N GLY A 114 -7.00 -18.83 3.83
CA GLY A 114 -5.99 -18.95 2.80
C GLY A 114 -4.91 -19.96 3.15
N ILE A 115 -4.13 -20.32 2.15
CA ILE A 115 -2.98 -21.18 2.36
C ILE A 115 -1.84 -20.30 2.86
N PRO A 116 -1.18 -20.61 4.00
CA PRO A 116 -0.12 -19.78 4.55
C PRO A 116 0.95 -19.47 3.49
N SER A 117 1.40 -18.21 3.41
CA SER A 117 2.29 -17.67 2.36
C SER A 117 1.67 -17.52 0.97
N PHE A 118 0.92 -18.52 0.51
CA PHE A 118 0.27 -18.53 -0.80
C PHE A 118 -0.82 -17.46 -0.91
N HIS A 119 -1.57 -17.21 0.17
CA HIS A 119 -2.56 -16.13 0.24
C HIS A 119 -1.95 -14.76 -0.08
N GLY A 120 -0.75 -14.51 0.45
CA GLY A 120 -0.02 -13.28 0.17
C GLY A 120 0.34 -13.12 -1.32
N ILE A 121 0.70 -14.23 -1.97
CA ILE A 121 0.97 -14.24 -3.41
C ILE A 121 -0.33 -13.99 -4.18
N MET A 122 -1.45 -14.59 -3.80
CA MET A 122 -2.75 -14.35 -4.46
C MET A 122 -3.20 -12.89 -4.32
N ASN A 123 -2.93 -12.27 -3.18
CA ASN A 123 -3.15 -10.84 -2.97
C ASN A 123 -2.29 -9.97 -3.91
N ALA A 124 -1.06 -10.40 -4.21
CA ALA A 124 -0.22 -9.74 -5.21
C ALA A 124 -0.82 -9.79 -6.62
N PHE A 125 -1.26 -10.98 -7.06
CA PHE A 125 -1.92 -11.15 -8.36
C PHE A 125 -3.22 -10.36 -8.44
N TYR A 126 -4.03 -10.37 -7.38
CA TYR A 126 -5.26 -9.59 -7.27
C TYR A 126 -5.01 -8.09 -7.48
N LEU A 127 -4.11 -7.50 -6.67
CA LEU A 127 -3.81 -6.06 -6.74
C LEU A 127 -3.27 -5.67 -8.12
N GLN A 128 -2.41 -6.53 -8.69
CA GLN A 128 -1.84 -6.29 -10.00
C GLN A 128 -2.87 -6.42 -11.13
N ALA A 129 -3.82 -7.36 -11.03
CA ALA A 129 -4.95 -7.49 -11.95
C ALA A 129 -5.85 -6.26 -11.90
N LEU A 130 -6.15 -5.75 -10.70
CA LEU A 130 -6.96 -4.54 -10.51
C LEU A 130 -6.29 -3.32 -11.15
N SER A 131 -4.99 -3.13 -10.91
CA SER A 131 -4.20 -2.06 -11.54
C SER A 131 -4.17 -2.14 -13.06
N MET A 132 -3.99 -3.34 -13.61
CA MET A 132 -4.03 -3.58 -15.06
C MET A 132 -5.42 -3.35 -15.67
N ALA A 133 -6.47 -3.80 -14.99
CA ALA A 133 -7.85 -3.59 -15.43
C ALA A 133 -8.21 -2.09 -15.44
N CYS A 134 -7.80 -1.34 -14.39
CA CYS A 134 -7.94 0.11 -14.33
C CYS A 134 -7.19 0.80 -15.48
N TYR A 135 -5.95 0.42 -15.73
CA TYR A 135 -5.15 0.93 -16.85
C TYR A 135 -5.86 0.73 -18.19
N LEU A 136 -6.34 -0.49 -18.47
CA LEU A 136 -7.04 -0.81 -19.71
C LEU A 136 -8.39 -0.11 -19.82
N PHE A 137 -9.12 0.04 -18.71
CA PHE A 137 -10.36 0.82 -18.68
C PHE A 137 -10.12 2.29 -19.05
N LEU A 138 -9.10 2.93 -18.48
CA LEU A 138 -8.81 4.34 -18.79
C LEU A 138 -8.33 4.54 -20.23
N LYS A 139 -7.64 3.55 -20.82
CA LYS A 139 -7.19 3.57 -22.22
C LYS A 139 -8.30 3.28 -23.23
N PHE A 140 -9.13 2.26 -22.99
CA PHE A 140 -10.12 1.79 -23.96
C PHE A 140 -11.54 2.26 -23.69
N ARG A 141 -11.88 2.67 -22.45
CA ARG A 141 -13.22 3.04 -21.98
C ARG A 141 -14.30 1.97 -22.27
N ARG A 142 -13.92 0.69 -22.27
CA ARG A 142 -14.84 -0.42 -22.53
C ARG A 142 -15.47 -0.95 -21.26
N PHE A 143 -16.80 -1.17 -21.29
CA PHE A 143 -17.59 -1.65 -20.16
C PHE A 143 -17.05 -2.95 -19.54
N LYS A 144 -16.53 -3.88 -20.35
CA LYS A 144 -15.94 -5.14 -19.85
C LYS A 144 -14.84 -4.94 -18.81
N PHE A 145 -14.03 -3.88 -18.91
CA PHE A 145 -12.96 -3.62 -17.94
C PHE A 145 -13.52 -2.96 -16.68
N LEU A 146 -14.57 -2.13 -16.82
CA LEU A 146 -15.31 -1.60 -15.67
C LEU A 146 -15.98 -2.72 -14.89
N PHE A 147 -16.67 -3.64 -15.57
CA PHE A 147 -17.27 -4.82 -14.95
C PHE A 147 -16.23 -5.66 -14.20
N LEU A 148 -15.07 -5.92 -14.83
CA LEU A 148 -13.97 -6.62 -14.17
C LEU A 148 -13.47 -5.89 -12.92
N ILE A 149 -13.29 -4.56 -12.96
CA ILE A 149 -12.90 -3.77 -11.79
C ILE A 149 -13.92 -3.92 -10.66
N VAL A 150 -15.21 -3.82 -10.97
CA VAL A 150 -16.28 -3.98 -9.98
C VAL A 150 -16.23 -5.37 -9.36
N VAL A 151 -16.11 -6.44 -10.16
CA VAL A 151 -15.97 -7.83 -9.67
C VAL A 151 -14.76 -7.97 -8.75
N LEU A 152 -13.61 -7.40 -9.13
CA LEU A 152 -12.40 -7.43 -8.29
C LEU A 152 -12.60 -6.66 -6.97
N LEU A 153 -13.28 -5.51 -6.98
CA LEU A 153 -13.54 -4.76 -5.74
C LEU A 153 -14.48 -5.47 -4.76
N PHE A 154 -15.32 -6.41 -5.23
CA PHE A 154 -16.11 -7.27 -4.35
C PHE A 154 -15.27 -8.33 -3.63
N TRP A 155 -14.12 -8.73 -4.18
CA TRP A 155 -13.29 -9.77 -3.58
C TRP A 155 -12.82 -9.43 -2.15
N PRO A 156 -12.20 -8.25 -1.87
CA PRO A 156 -11.87 -7.85 -0.50
C PRO A 156 -13.07 -7.82 0.45
N ILE A 157 -14.28 -7.59 -0.04
CA ILE A 157 -15.51 -7.57 0.77
C ILE A 157 -15.85 -9.00 1.21
N PHE A 158 -15.78 -9.98 0.30
CA PHE A 158 -15.93 -11.41 0.66
C PHE A 158 -14.88 -11.89 1.65
N MET A 159 -13.68 -11.32 1.54
CA MET A 159 -12.55 -11.58 2.43
C MET A 159 -12.60 -10.83 3.76
N LEU A 160 -13.52 -9.87 3.93
CA LEU A 160 -13.51 -8.91 5.04
C LEU A 160 -12.16 -8.16 5.19
N GLY A 161 -11.39 -8.08 4.09
CA GLY A 161 -10.02 -7.56 4.03
C GLY A 161 -9.99 -6.06 3.76
N ARG A 162 -10.14 -5.24 4.80
CA ARG A 162 -10.16 -3.77 4.67
C ARG A 162 -8.86 -3.19 4.13
N GLY A 163 -7.71 -3.68 4.62
CA GLY A 163 -6.40 -3.18 4.21
C GLY A 163 -6.11 -3.40 2.73
N ILE A 164 -6.43 -4.58 2.20
CA ILE A 164 -6.22 -4.90 0.78
C ILE A 164 -7.19 -4.13 -0.14
N LEU A 165 -8.41 -3.83 0.31
CA LEU A 165 -9.33 -2.94 -0.39
C LEU A 165 -8.73 -1.55 -0.53
N LEU A 166 -8.25 -0.96 0.57
CA LEU A 166 -7.62 0.36 0.56
C LEU A 166 -6.37 0.38 -0.33
N GLY A 167 -5.54 -0.68 -0.27
CA GLY A 167 -4.40 -0.85 -1.18
C GLY A 167 -4.82 -0.84 -2.65
N GLY A 168 -5.86 -1.61 -3.01
CA GLY A 168 -6.41 -1.62 -4.37
C GLY A 168 -6.92 -0.27 -4.84
N LEU A 169 -7.65 0.45 -3.98
CA LEU A 169 -8.16 1.80 -4.27
C LEU A 169 -7.03 2.81 -4.48
N LEU A 170 -5.97 2.76 -3.65
CA LEU A 170 -4.80 3.62 -3.81
C LEU A 170 -4.04 3.33 -5.11
N GLN A 171 -3.87 2.06 -5.48
CA GLN A 171 -3.25 1.73 -6.76
C GLN A 171 -4.09 2.22 -7.95
N MET A 172 -5.42 2.06 -7.89
CA MET A 172 -6.32 2.60 -8.90
C MET A 172 -6.22 4.13 -9.01
N ALA A 173 -6.17 4.83 -7.87
CA ALA A 173 -5.99 6.28 -7.83
C ALA A 173 -4.65 6.68 -8.46
N CYS A 174 -3.57 5.95 -8.17
CA CYS A 174 -2.27 6.18 -8.80
C CYS A 174 -2.33 6.02 -10.33
N VAL A 175 -2.95 4.95 -10.85
CA VAL A 175 -3.15 4.76 -12.29
C VAL A 175 -3.93 5.94 -12.90
N LEU A 176 -4.99 6.40 -12.23
CA LEU A 176 -5.77 7.56 -12.67
C LEU A 176 -4.91 8.84 -12.74
N PHE A 177 -4.08 9.08 -11.72
CA PHE A 177 -3.19 10.25 -11.64
C PHE A 177 -2.07 10.23 -12.68
N LEU A 178 -1.57 9.05 -13.05
CA LEU A 178 -0.54 8.90 -14.08
C LEU A 178 -1.10 9.04 -15.50
N LEU A 179 -2.31 8.54 -15.74
CA LEU A 179 -2.88 8.47 -17.09
C LEU A 179 -3.74 9.66 -17.47
N THR A 180 -4.29 10.38 -16.49
CA THR A 180 -5.20 11.51 -16.74
C THR A 180 -4.65 12.82 -16.19
N ARG A 181 -4.87 13.91 -16.91
CA ARG A 181 -4.64 15.24 -16.35
C ARG A 181 -5.70 15.51 -15.28
N LEU A 182 -5.22 15.87 -14.09
CA LEU A 182 -6.07 16.34 -13.01
C LEU A 182 -6.52 17.75 -13.30
N ASN A 183 -7.83 17.98 -13.25
CA ASN A 183 -8.42 19.31 -13.22
C ASN A 183 -9.06 19.51 -11.84
N ALA A 184 -9.34 20.75 -11.47
CA ALA A 184 -9.92 21.09 -10.17
C ALA A 184 -11.19 20.28 -9.86
N LYS A 185 -12.05 20.04 -10.87
CA LYS A 185 -13.27 19.23 -10.73
C LYS A 185 -12.99 17.79 -10.28
N LYS A 186 -11.99 17.12 -10.87
CA LYS A 186 -11.62 15.75 -10.48
C LYS A 186 -10.99 15.70 -9.10
N ILE A 187 -10.14 16.67 -8.76
CA ILE A 187 -9.54 16.76 -7.43
C ILE A 187 -10.66 16.93 -6.39
N PHE A 188 -11.57 17.89 -6.62
CA PHE A 188 -12.73 18.10 -5.76
C PHE A 188 -13.60 16.84 -5.61
N ALA A 189 -13.90 16.14 -6.71
CA ALA A 189 -14.66 14.90 -6.67
C ALA A 189 -13.95 13.78 -5.87
N LEU A 190 -12.63 13.66 -6.01
CA LEU A 190 -11.82 12.69 -5.25
C LEU A 190 -11.78 13.05 -3.76
N THR A 191 -11.62 14.33 -3.42
CA THR A 191 -11.66 14.81 -2.03
C THR A 191 -13.03 14.56 -1.40
N LEU A 192 -14.12 14.88 -2.12
CA LEU A 192 -15.48 14.62 -1.65
C LEU A 192 -15.75 13.11 -1.47
N GLY A 193 -15.24 12.29 -2.39
CA GLY A 193 -15.29 10.84 -2.28
C GLY A 193 -14.53 10.31 -1.05
N LEU A 194 -13.34 10.85 -0.77
CA LEU A 194 -12.57 10.49 0.43
C LEU A 194 -13.30 10.87 1.73
N ILE A 195 -13.86 12.08 1.79
CA ILE A 195 -14.68 12.53 2.93
C ILE A 195 -15.90 11.61 3.09
N GLY A 196 -16.57 11.25 1.99
CA GLY A 196 -17.68 10.31 1.99
C GLY A 196 -17.30 8.94 2.54
N VAL A 197 -16.12 8.41 2.19
CA VAL A 197 -15.60 7.16 2.74
C VAL A 197 -15.32 7.29 4.24
N ILE A 198 -14.70 8.38 4.71
CA ILE A 198 -14.43 8.61 6.14
C ILE A 198 -15.74 8.63 6.94
N ILE A 199 -16.75 9.36 6.46
CA ILE A 199 -18.07 9.44 7.11
C ILE A 199 -18.75 8.07 7.11
N ALA A 200 -18.78 7.38 5.97
CA ALA A 200 -19.40 6.06 5.87
C ALA A 200 -18.70 5.04 6.78
N PHE A 201 -17.37 5.10 6.89
CA PHE A 201 -16.61 4.22 7.76
C PHE A 201 -16.89 4.49 9.25
N GLY A 202 -16.98 5.77 9.64
CA GLY A 202 -17.39 6.16 11.00
C GLY A 202 -18.80 5.65 11.32
N TYR A 203 -19.76 5.89 10.44
CA TYR A 203 -21.14 5.44 10.62
C TYR A 203 -21.27 3.92 10.71
N ILE A 204 -20.61 3.16 9.83
CA ILE A 204 -20.60 1.69 9.87
C ILE A 204 -19.87 1.18 11.14
N GLY A 205 -18.85 1.90 11.60
CA GLY A 205 -18.16 1.62 12.86
C GLY A 205 -19.08 1.76 14.06
N ASP A 206 -19.82 2.86 14.14
CA ASP A 206 -20.76 3.14 15.23
C ASP A 206 -21.99 2.21 15.20
N LEU A 207 -22.40 1.73 14.02
CA LEU A 207 -23.45 0.70 13.94
C LEU A 207 -23.05 -0.65 14.57
N ARG A 208 -21.74 -0.91 14.74
CA ARG A 208 -21.25 -2.14 15.39
C ARG A 208 -21.16 -2.03 16.90
N GLN A 209 -21.05 -0.83 17.45
CA GLN A 209 -20.88 -0.58 18.90
C GLN A 209 -21.56 0.74 19.26
N THR A 210 -22.38 0.76 20.32
CA THR A 210 -23.17 1.94 20.75
C THR A 210 -22.36 3.22 21.01
N ALA A 211 -21.03 3.16 21.05
CA ALA A 211 -20.13 4.30 21.14
C ALA A 211 -18.83 4.05 20.36
N ASN A 212 -18.12 5.14 20.00
CA ASN A 212 -16.80 5.06 19.39
C ASN A 212 -15.81 4.38 20.37
N PRO A 213 -15.10 3.32 19.96
CA PRO A 213 -14.23 2.55 20.86
C PRO A 213 -13.03 3.36 21.37
N PHE A 214 -12.69 4.48 20.74
CA PHE A 214 -11.58 5.34 21.14
C PHE A 214 -12.02 6.58 21.93
N SER A 215 -13.29 6.67 22.33
CA SER A 215 -13.78 7.82 23.10
C SER A 215 -13.03 8.02 24.43
N TYR A 216 -12.46 6.95 24.99
CA TYR A 216 -11.65 7.03 26.22
C TYR A 216 -10.33 7.79 26.06
N LEU A 217 -9.86 7.98 24.82
CA LEU A 217 -8.61 8.69 24.51
C LEU A 217 -8.77 10.22 24.47
N VAL A 218 -9.99 10.71 24.66
CA VAL A 218 -10.34 12.12 24.51
C VAL A 218 -10.93 12.61 25.84
N THR A 219 -10.36 13.66 26.42
CA THR A 219 -10.79 14.18 27.73
C THR A 219 -10.77 15.71 27.76
N GLY A 220 -11.64 16.31 28.58
CA GLY A 220 -11.70 17.77 28.74
C GLY A 220 -11.93 18.51 27.42
N GLN A 221 -11.09 19.50 27.12
CA GLN A 221 -11.24 20.38 25.96
C GLN A 221 -11.14 19.66 24.61
N THR A 222 -10.41 18.54 24.52
CA THR A 222 -10.32 17.79 23.26
C THR A 222 -11.63 17.06 22.94
N ALA A 223 -12.43 16.73 23.95
CA ALA A 223 -13.74 16.09 23.78
C ALA A 223 -14.73 17.04 23.10
N GLU A 224 -14.66 18.33 23.40
CA GLU A 224 -15.47 19.36 22.75
C GLU A 224 -15.16 19.44 21.25
N VAL A 225 -13.89 19.38 20.86
CA VAL A 225 -13.46 19.41 19.44
C VAL A 225 -14.07 18.23 18.67
N PHE A 226 -13.95 17.01 19.20
CA PHE A 226 -14.48 15.83 18.52
C PHE A 226 -16.00 15.70 18.61
N SER A 227 -16.66 16.35 19.57
CA SER A 227 -18.12 16.36 19.67
C SER A 227 -18.82 17.09 18.52
N VAL A 228 -18.14 18.05 17.89
CA VAL A 228 -18.66 18.83 16.75
C VAL A 228 -18.38 18.13 15.41
N LEU A 229 -17.40 17.24 15.38
CA LEU A 229 -16.99 16.54 14.16
C LEU A 229 -17.76 15.22 14.00
N PRO A 230 -17.96 14.73 12.76
CA PRO A 230 -18.45 13.38 12.54
C PRO A 230 -17.55 12.34 13.24
N SER A 231 -18.14 11.31 13.83
CA SER A 231 -17.45 10.27 14.61
C SER A 231 -16.26 9.61 13.90
N GLY A 232 -16.31 9.51 12.56
CA GLY A 232 -15.22 9.00 11.73
C GLY A 232 -13.92 9.81 11.81
N PHE A 233 -13.96 11.08 12.23
CA PHE A 233 -12.76 11.91 12.38
C PHE A 233 -11.87 11.43 13.54
N LEU A 234 -12.45 11.03 14.68
CA LEU A 234 -11.67 10.49 15.80
C LEU A 234 -10.93 9.22 15.38
N TRP A 235 -11.62 8.31 14.68
CA TRP A 235 -11.04 7.10 14.11
C TRP A 235 -9.83 7.41 13.22
N PHE A 236 -10.01 8.33 12.29
CA PHE A 236 -8.97 8.70 11.35
C PHE A 236 -7.78 9.37 12.03
N TYR A 237 -8.04 10.29 12.97
CA TYR A 237 -7.01 10.98 13.74
C TYR A 237 -6.16 9.98 14.55
N VAL A 238 -6.80 9.13 15.35
CA VAL A 238 -6.13 8.15 16.21
C VAL A 238 -5.29 7.18 15.38
N TYR A 239 -5.82 6.64 14.28
CA TYR A 239 -5.06 5.71 13.43
C TYR A 239 -3.88 6.38 12.74
N LEU A 240 -4.00 7.63 12.31
CA LEU A 240 -2.90 8.34 11.65
C LEU A 240 -1.76 8.68 12.61
N THR A 241 -2.06 9.02 13.87
CA THR A 241 -1.06 9.48 14.84
C THR A 241 -0.49 8.37 15.71
N ALA A 242 -1.20 7.25 15.89
CA ALA A 242 -0.78 6.12 16.72
C ALA A 242 0.59 5.55 16.32
N GLY A 243 0.81 5.32 15.02
CA GLY A 243 2.08 4.81 14.52
C GLY A 243 3.28 5.68 14.90
N LEU A 244 3.11 6.99 14.82
CA LEU A 244 4.13 7.96 15.19
C LEU A 244 4.35 8.00 16.72
N SER A 245 3.28 7.90 17.51
CA SER A 245 3.37 7.82 18.98
C SER A 245 4.17 6.58 19.40
N ASN A 246 3.88 5.44 18.78
CA ASN A 246 4.59 4.19 19.01
C ASN A 246 6.07 4.29 18.60
N LEU A 247 6.40 5.02 17.52
CA LEU A 247 7.80 5.28 17.17
C LEU A 247 8.51 6.11 18.25
N PHE A 248 7.93 7.25 18.65
CA PHE A 248 8.55 8.14 19.64
C PHE A 248 8.67 7.51 21.02
N HIS A 249 7.71 6.68 21.41
CA HIS A 249 7.76 5.96 22.68
C HIS A 249 8.95 5.00 22.78
N ASN A 250 9.40 4.43 21.66
CA ASN A 250 10.41 3.38 21.65
C ASN A 250 11.79 3.86 21.22
N ILE A 251 11.88 4.83 20.32
CA ILE A 251 13.11 5.10 19.57
C ILE A 251 14.31 5.53 20.44
N ASP A 252 14.07 6.14 21.61
CA ASP A 252 15.13 6.62 22.49
C ASP A 252 15.64 5.55 23.48
N SER A 253 14.81 4.57 23.83
CA SER A 253 15.11 3.57 24.87
C SER A 253 15.25 2.15 24.35
N LEU A 254 14.88 1.90 23.10
CA LEU A 254 14.94 0.57 22.50
C LEU A 254 16.41 0.14 22.32
N ALA A 255 16.76 -1.00 22.92
CA ALA A 255 18.03 -1.67 22.67
C ALA A 255 17.91 -2.51 21.38
N PRO A 256 18.66 -2.20 20.31
CA PRO A 256 18.57 -2.92 19.05
C PRO A 256 19.00 -4.38 19.20
N ALA A 257 18.37 -5.28 18.45
CA ALA A 257 18.69 -6.70 18.48
C ALA A 257 20.06 -7.05 17.86
N GLY A 258 20.62 -6.16 17.03
CA GLY A 258 21.92 -6.37 16.38
C GLY A 258 21.89 -7.30 15.16
N GLY A 259 20.71 -7.55 14.58
CA GLY A 259 20.49 -8.42 13.42
C GLY A 259 19.67 -7.75 12.32
N LEU A 260 19.11 -8.53 11.39
CA LEU A 260 18.18 -8.07 10.35
C LEU A 260 16.88 -8.91 10.31
N SER A 261 16.60 -9.61 11.41
CA SER A 261 15.49 -10.56 11.48
C SER A 261 14.15 -9.85 11.46
N TYR A 262 14.01 -8.72 12.15
CA TYR A 262 12.75 -7.99 12.23
C TYR A 262 12.38 -7.34 10.89
N THR A 263 13.35 -6.72 10.22
CA THR A 263 13.22 -6.07 8.92
C THR A 263 12.81 -7.05 7.82
N PHE A 264 13.46 -8.22 7.75
CA PHE A 264 13.24 -9.17 6.66
C PHE A 264 12.29 -10.32 6.99
N SER A 265 11.83 -10.47 8.24
CA SER A 265 10.93 -11.56 8.64
C SER A 265 9.69 -11.68 7.75
N ASN A 266 9.13 -10.56 7.28
CA ASN A 266 7.94 -10.56 6.42
C ASN A 266 8.20 -10.88 4.95
N MET A 267 9.47 -10.94 4.54
CA MET A 267 9.85 -11.44 3.22
C MET A 267 9.78 -12.96 3.17
N LEU A 268 9.81 -13.62 4.34
CA LEU A 268 9.80 -15.06 4.43
C LEU A 268 8.36 -15.58 4.37
N PRO A 269 8.11 -16.67 3.63
CA PRO A 269 6.90 -17.46 3.76
C PRO A 269 6.65 -17.80 5.24
N SER A 270 5.41 -17.76 5.68
CA SER A 270 5.02 -18.12 7.06
C SER A 270 5.50 -19.52 7.46
N ILE A 271 5.57 -20.47 6.51
CA ILE A 271 6.12 -21.82 6.73
C ILE A 271 7.60 -21.76 7.11
N VAL A 272 8.36 -20.87 6.46
CA VAL A 272 9.78 -20.66 6.76
C VAL A 272 9.92 -19.94 8.10
N ARG A 273 9.07 -18.95 8.39
CA ARG A 273 9.06 -18.26 9.69
C ARG A 273 8.80 -19.21 10.85
N SER A 274 7.83 -20.12 10.71
CA SER A 274 7.53 -21.12 11.75
C SER A 274 8.68 -22.09 11.95
N TYR A 275 9.39 -22.47 10.89
CA TYR A 275 10.56 -23.34 11.00
C TYR A 275 11.71 -22.73 11.79
N PHE A 276 11.90 -21.41 11.67
CA PHE A 276 12.91 -20.65 12.41
C PHE A 276 12.40 -20.02 13.72
N GLU A 277 11.20 -20.39 14.17
CA GLU A 277 10.54 -19.82 15.37
C GLU A 277 10.52 -18.28 15.37
N ILE A 278 10.48 -17.67 14.18
CA ILE A 278 10.41 -16.22 14.02
C ILE A 278 9.00 -15.80 14.42
N GLY A 279 8.92 -15.04 15.52
CA GLY A 279 7.66 -14.55 16.08
C GLY A 279 6.73 -13.92 15.04
N ALA A 280 5.42 -13.99 15.31
CA ALA A 280 4.40 -13.39 14.44
C ALA A 280 4.59 -11.87 14.28
N ARG A 281 5.10 -11.23 15.34
CA ARG A 281 5.46 -9.82 15.35
C ARG A 281 6.87 -9.60 14.80
N ASN A 282 7.00 -8.58 13.94
CA ASN A 282 8.21 -8.28 13.20
C ASN A 282 8.92 -7.01 13.72
N ASP A 283 8.73 -6.68 14.99
CA ASP A 283 9.35 -5.52 15.65
C ASP A 283 9.34 -5.70 17.18
N LEU A 284 10.19 -4.92 17.86
CA LEU A 284 10.37 -4.87 19.31
C LEU A 284 9.58 -3.73 19.98
N PHE A 285 8.70 -3.02 19.27
CA PHE A 285 8.08 -1.83 19.84
C PHE A 285 7.14 -2.19 20.99
N VAL A 286 7.05 -1.35 21.99
CA VAL A 286 5.97 -1.36 22.97
C VAL A 286 4.90 -0.39 22.50
N PHE A 287 3.65 -0.84 22.38
CA PHE A 287 2.57 0.03 21.96
C PHE A 287 2.05 0.83 23.15
N VAL A 288 1.90 2.14 22.94
CA VAL A 288 1.38 3.05 23.97
C VAL A 288 -0.05 2.66 24.35
N ASP A 289 -0.85 2.25 23.37
CA ASP A 289 -2.19 1.71 23.57
C ASP A 289 -2.31 0.32 22.91
N PRO A 290 -2.74 -0.72 23.65
CA PRO A 290 -2.88 -2.08 23.11
C PRO A 290 -3.86 -2.21 21.93
N ASN A 291 -4.84 -1.32 21.81
CA ASN A 291 -5.81 -1.30 20.72
C ASN A 291 -5.25 -0.63 19.45
N LEU A 292 -4.09 0.02 19.55
CA LEU A 292 -3.45 0.79 18.48
C LEU A 292 -2.10 0.17 18.11
N ASN A 293 -2.18 -0.98 17.45
CA ASN A 293 -1.04 -1.81 17.06
C ASN A 293 -0.39 -1.43 15.71
N THR A 294 -0.65 -0.22 15.22
CA THR A 294 0.05 0.31 14.05
C THR A 294 1.40 0.86 14.45
N SER A 295 2.44 0.55 13.69
CA SER A 295 3.77 1.13 13.87
C SER A 295 4.01 2.13 12.74
N THR A 296 5.19 2.12 12.15
CA THR A 296 5.52 2.85 10.92
C THR A 296 6.44 1.97 10.08
N ILE A 297 6.85 2.47 8.90
CA ILE A 297 7.89 1.85 8.08
C ILE A 297 9.23 1.66 8.82
N TYR A 298 9.46 2.36 9.93
CA TYR A 298 10.70 2.28 10.69
C TYR A 298 10.79 1.07 11.63
N ALA A 299 9.66 0.45 11.97
CA ALA A 299 9.56 -0.43 13.14
C ALA A 299 10.57 -1.59 13.13
N GLY A 300 10.62 -2.37 12.04
CA GLY A 300 11.53 -3.51 11.93
C GLY A 300 13.00 -3.09 11.95
N ALA A 301 13.36 -2.09 11.15
CA ALA A 301 14.73 -1.63 11.00
C ALA A 301 15.28 -0.91 12.25
N VAL A 302 14.43 -0.20 12.99
CA VAL A 302 14.78 0.36 14.30
C VAL A 302 14.94 -0.73 15.35
N SER A 303 14.10 -1.77 15.31
CA SER A 303 14.23 -2.92 16.21
C SER A 303 15.55 -3.67 15.99
N ASP A 304 15.98 -3.76 14.74
CA ASP A 304 17.20 -4.46 14.32
C ASP A 304 18.48 -3.67 14.63
N LEU A 305 18.54 -2.41 14.18
CA LEU A 305 19.78 -1.61 14.14
C LEU A 305 19.59 -0.17 14.67
N GLY A 306 18.50 0.11 15.37
CA GLY A 306 18.19 1.42 15.92
C GLY A 306 17.86 2.48 14.84
N PRO A 307 17.90 3.78 15.20
CA PRO A 307 17.55 4.87 14.28
C PRO A 307 18.37 4.86 12.97
N VAL A 308 19.63 4.45 13.03
CA VAL A 308 20.51 4.34 11.85
C VAL A 308 19.99 3.27 10.89
N GLY A 309 19.59 2.12 11.40
CA GLY A 309 18.90 1.08 10.62
C GLY A 309 17.64 1.60 9.95
N GLY A 310 16.80 2.27 10.73
CA GLY A 310 15.58 2.93 10.25
C GLY A 310 15.83 3.87 9.08
N PHE A 311 16.89 4.67 9.14
CA PHE A 311 17.28 5.58 8.05
C PHE A 311 17.66 4.82 6.78
N PHE A 312 18.59 3.86 6.87
CA PHE A 312 19.06 3.13 5.68
C PHE A 312 17.98 2.24 5.04
N ALA A 313 17.14 1.60 5.85
CA ALA A 313 16.03 0.80 5.34
C ALA A 313 15.07 1.66 4.51
N VAL A 314 14.62 2.80 5.05
CA VAL A 314 13.73 3.71 4.34
C VAL A 314 14.42 4.35 3.12
N LEU A 315 15.71 4.65 3.20
CA LEU A 315 16.50 5.12 2.05
C LEU A 315 16.47 4.12 0.89
N ILE A 316 16.60 2.81 1.15
CA ILE A 316 16.48 1.76 0.13
C ILE A 316 15.07 1.74 -0.48
N VAL A 317 14.04 1.80 0.37
CA VAL A 317 12.64 1.84 -0.09
C VAL A 317 12.40 3.05 -0.99
N GLN A 318 12.87 4.23 -0.59
CA GLN A 318 12.77 5.47 -1.36
C GLN A 318 13.50 5.38 -2.71
N LEU A 319 14.70 4.78 -2.74
CA LEU A 319 15.44 4.55 -3.97
C LEU A 319 14.63 3.72 -4.98
N VAL A 320 14.05 2.61 -4.53
CA VAL A 320 13.22 1.75 -5.38
C VAL A 320 11.96 2.48 -5.84
N CYS A 321 11.30 3.23 -4.94
CA CYS A 321 10.09 3.99 -5.28
C CYS A 321 10.36 5.10 -6.31
N CYS A 322 11.47 5.85 -6.16
CA CYS A 322 11.90 6.86 -7.12
C CYS A 322 12.30 6.25 -8.46
N TYR A 323 12.99 5.12 -8.45
CA TYR A 323 13.33 4.39 -9.67
C TYR A 323 12.08 3.91 -10.43
N ALA A 324 11.11 3.32 -9.71
CA ALA A 324 9.83 2.91 -10.28
C ALA A 324 9.08 4.08 -10.91
N TYR A 325 9.07 5.25 -10.26
CA TYR A 325 8.51 6.48 -10.82
C TYR A 325 9.16 6.88 -12.15
N ILE A 326 10.50 6.88 -12.22
CA ILE A 326 11.22 7.24 -13.45
C ILE A 326 10.93 6.26 -14.58
N LEU A 327 10.79 4.96 -14.28
CA LEU A 327 10.34 3.98 -15.27
C LEU A 327 8.92 4.29 -15.76
N SER A 328 8.02 4.73 -14.88
CA SER A 328 6.65 5.11 -15.25
C SER A 328 6.61 6.32 -16.19
N LEU A 329 7.52 7.29 -16.04
CA LEU A 329 7.64 8.45 -16.91
C LEU A 329 8.05 8.10 -18.35
N LYS A 330 8.69 6.94 -18.54
CA LYS A 330 8.99 6.38 -19.87
C LYS A 330 7.74 5.78 -20.55
N GLY A 331 6.58 5.80 -19.89
CA GLY A 331 5.31 5.33 -20.43
C GLY A 331 5.20 3.81 -20.58
N LYS A 332 6.17 3.05 -20.05
CA LYS A 332 6.18 1.59 -20.16
C LYS A 332 5.21 0.98 -19.13
N PRO A 333 4.35 0.03 -19.51
CA PRO A 333 3.35 -0.53 -18.60
C PRO A 333 3.92 -1.11 -17.30
N TRP A 334 5.02 -1.87 -17.37
CA TRP A 334 5.67 -2.41 -16.17
C TRP A 334 6.19 -1.33 -15.22
N GLY A 335 6.64 -0.18 -15.75
CA GLY A 335 7.04 0.98 -14.94
C GLY A 335 5.84 1.67 -14.29
N ILE A 336 4.72 1.79 -15.03
CA ILE A 336 3.46 2.33 -14.49
C ILE A 336 2.99 1.46 -13.32
N PHE A 337 2.94 0.13 -13.50
CA PHE A 337 2.49 -0.78 -12.46
C PHE A 337 3.47 -0.90 -11.30
N ALA A 338 4.78 -0.89 -11.54
CA ALA A 338 5.75 -0.83 -10.45
C ALA A 338 5.56 0.46 -9.62
N TYR A 339 5.26 1.58 -10.27
CA TYR A 339 5.02 2.83 -9.54
C TYR A 339 3.68 2.84 -8.79
N THR A 340 2.65 2.12 -9.23
CA THR A 340 1.41 2.00 -8.44
C THR A 340 1.65 1.26 -7.12
N VAL A 341 2.53 0.24 -7.15
CA VAL A 341 2.99 -0.46 -5.94
C VAL A 341 3.81 0.49 -5.06
N ALA A 342 4.79 1.21 -5.62
CA ALA A 342 5.58 2.20 -4.90
C ALA A 342 4.72 3.31 -4.25
N PHE A 343 3.71 3.79 -4.96
CA PHE A 343 2.76 4.79 -4.46
C PHE A 343 2.00 4.30 -3.22
N GLN A 344 1.55 3.04 -3.24
CA GLN A 344 0.92 2.40 -2.08
C GLN A 344 1.91 2.32 -0.90
N ILE A 345 3.15 1.87 -1.14
CA ILE A 345 4.19 1.75 -0.10
C ILE A 345 4.45 3.10 0.57
N LEU A 346 4.65 4.16 -0.21
CA LEU A 346 4.89 5.50 0.32
C LEU A 346 3.68 6.02 1.10
N THR A 347 2.47 5.78 0.61
CA THR A 347 1.23 6.24 1.26
C THR A 347 0.99 5.54 2.60
N PHE A 348 1.23 4.23 2.68
CA PHE A 348 1.04 3.47 3.91
C PHE A 348 2.27 3.43 4.83
N SER A 349 3.36 4.12 4.47
CA SER A 349 4.60 4.13 5.27
C SER A 349 4.44 4.64 6.71
N ILE A 350 3.39 5.43 6.98
CA ILE A 350 3.05 5.89 8.33
C ILE A 350 2.38 4.82 9.21
N PHE A 351 1.90 3.71 8.63
CA PHE A 351 1.23 2.64 9.36
C PHE A 351 2.11 1.40 9.52
N TYR A 352 2.85 1.07 8.46
CA TYR A 352 3.58 -0.19 8.40
C TYR A 352 4.62 -0.20 7.28
N ASP A 353 5.65 -1.03 7.43
CA ASP A 353 6.56 -1.35 6.34
C ASP A 353 5.93 -2.32 5.35
N MET A 354 5.30 -1.77 4.31
CA MET A 354 4.75 -2.57 3.23
C MET A 354 5.79 -3.09 2.24
N PHE A 355 7.02 -2.56 2.23
CA PHE A 355 8.00 -2.88 1.20
C PHE A 355 8.52 -4.32 1.36
N PHE A 356 8.91 -4.71 2.57
CA PHE A 356 9.40 -6.05 2.87
C PHE A 356 8.29 -7.10 3.06
N LEU A 357 7.03 -6.76 2.77
CA LEU A 357 5.95 -7.74 2.71
C LEU A 357 6.07 -8.62 1.47
N LEU A 358 6.01 -9.94 1.65
CA LEU A 358 5.96 -10.93 0.57
C LEU A 358 4.95 -10.57 -0.55
N PRO A 359 3.67 -10.21 -0.27
CA PRO A 359 2.73 -9.74 -1.30
C PRO A 359 3.24 -8.58 -2.16
N THR A 360 3.92 -7.62 -1.55
CA THR A 360 4.41 -6.41 -2.24
C THR A 360 5.59 -6.75 -3.14
N LEU A 361 6.54 -7.55 -2.64
CA LEU A 361 7.67 -8.03 -3.43
C LEU A 361 7.20 -8.86 -4.63
N PHE A 362 6.18 -9.70 -4.45
CA PHE A 362 5.59 -10.45 -5.55
C PHE A 362 4.90 -9.54 -6.60
N GLN A 363 4.34 -8.39 -6.23
CA GLN A 363 3.83 -7.44 -7.23
C GLN A 363 4.95 -6.86 -8.11
N PHE A 364 6.10 -6.53 -7.51
CA PHE A 364 7.28 -6.13 -8.29
C PHE A 364 7.77 -7.27 -9.18
N ALA A 365 7.75 -8.51 -8.69
CA ALA A 365 8.07 -9.69 -9.51
C ALA A 365 7.11 -9.84 -10.70
N ILE A 366 5.80 -9.64 -10.51
CA ILE A 366 4.82 -9.67 -11.61
C ILE A 366 5.08 -8.53 -12.62
N CYS A 367 5.47 -7.35 -12.16
CA CYS A 367 5.88 -6.25 -13.04
C CYS A 367 7.12 -6.62 -13.87
N PHE A 368 8.10 -7.30 -13.27
CA PHE A 368 9.26 -7.83 -13.98
C PHE A 368 8.87 -8.92 -14.99
N LEU A 369 7.97 -9.84 -14.64
CA LEU A 369 7.43 -10.84 -15.56
C LEU A 369 6.73 -10.20 -16.76
N LEU A 370 5.97 -9.12 -16.56
CA LEU A 370 5.38 -8.36 -17.65
C LEU A 370 6.44 -7.75 -18.58
N TYR A 371 7.54 -7.22 -18.02
CA TYR A 371 8.66 -6.72 -18.81
C TYR A 371 9.28 -7.83 -19.68
N VAL A 372 9.57 -8.98 -19.08
CA VAL A 372 10.14 -10.16 -19.78
C VAL A 372 9.19 -10.65 -20.87
N TYR A 373 7.89 -10.78 -20.55
CA TYR A 373 6.85 -11.16 -21.52
C TYR A 373 6.78 -10.19 -22.71
N CYS A 374 6.85 -8.88 -22.43
CA CYS A 374 6.86 -7.86 -23.47
C CYS A 374 8.10 -7.95 -24.36
N PHE A 375 9.28 -8.21 -23.78
CA PHE A 375 10.54 -8.35 -24.50
C PHE A 375 10.49 -9.51 -25.50
N PHE A 376 10.11 -10.71 -25.04
CA PHE A 376 10.00 -11.88 -25.91
C PHE A 376 8.95 -11.69 -27.01
N ARG A 377 7.79 -11.13 -26.67
CA ARG A 377 6.73 -10.86 -27.65
C ARG A 377 7.18 -9.91 -28.76
N ARG A 378 7.93 -8.86 -28.41
CA ARG A 378 8.46 -7.91 -29.40
C ARG A 378 9.46 -8.59 -30.34
N ARG A 379 10.32 -9.46 -29.81
CA ARG A 379 11.26 -10.25 -30.61
C ARG A 379 10.54 -11.20 -31.57
N SER A 380 9.51 -11.90 -31.11
CA SER A 380 8.73 -12.81 -31.97
C SER A 380 8.03 -12.08 -33.12
N MET A 381 7.47 -10.88 -32.89
CA MET A 381 6.84 -10.12 -33.99
C MET A 381 7.84 -9.61 -35.02
N ARG A 382 9.04 -9.19 -34.60
CA ARG A 382 10.12 -8.77 -35.52
C ARG A 382 10.58 -9.91 -36.42
N LEU A 383 10.58 -11.15 -35.92
CA LEU A 383 10.94 -12.33 -36.72
C LEU A 383 9.86 -12.69 -37.77
N ILE A 384 8.60 -12.31 -37.54
CA ILE A 384 7.46 -12.66 -38.42
C ILE A 384 7.23 -11.61 -39.52
N SER A 385 7.58 -10.33 -39.29
CA SER A 385 7.45 -9.26 -40.29
C SER A 385 8.73 -8.41 -40.41
N PRO A 386 9.74 -8.85 -41.18
CA PRO A 386 10.94 -8.05 -41.46
C PRO A 386 10.66 -6.77 -42.25
N SER A 387 9.49 -6.65 -42.91
CA SER A 387 9.16 -5.62 -43.88
C SER A 387 8.63 -4.29 -43.31
N LEU A 388 8.65 -4.08 -41.99
CA LEU A 388 8.19 -2.85 -41.34
C LEU A 388 9.32 -1.81 -41.11
N GLU A 389 10.50 -1.99 -41.73
CA GLU A 389 11.66 -1.10 -41.55
C GLU A 389 12.04 -0.26 -42.79
N ASN A 390 11.18 -0.13 -43.80
CA ASN A 390 11.35 0.87 -44.86
C ASN A 390 10.36 2.01 -44.76
#